data_AF-A0A953X4W2-F1
#
_entry.id   AF-A0A953X4W2-F1
#
_cell.length_a   1.000
_cell.length_b   1.000
_cell.length_c   1.000
_cell.angle_alpha   90.00
_cell.angle_beta   90.00
_cell.angle_gamma   90.00
#
_symmetry.space_group_name_H-M   'P 1'
#
loop_
_entity.id
_entity.type
_entity.pdbx_description
1 polymer ?
#
loop_
_entity_poly.entity_id
_entity_poly.type
_entity_poly.pdbx_seq_one_letter_code
_entity_poly.pdbx_strand_id
1 'polypeptide(L)'
;MALVLAASGCTSRALPDSKENEMDGSLIEKAFLYGYGPYEFSKTAGAALARGRAQNTLGHRTAMSGPKNRSVTAPNIDTLYSSAFLELSGGPMEVLTPEAPDRYHCVTFMNTFTDNFGILGTR
;
A
#
# COMPACT_ATOMS: atom_id res chain seq x y z
N MET A 1 11.50 -34.60 -43.04
CA MET A 1 12.03 -35.32 -41.87
C MET A 1 11.16 -34.95 -40.67
N ALA A 2 10.72 -35.95 -39.91
CA ALA A 2 9.47 -35.98 -39.17
C ALA A 2 9.31 -34.95 -38.02
N LEU A 3 8.08 -34.45 -37.91
CA LEU A 3 7.49 -33.76 -36.76
C LEU A 3 7.17 -34.78 -35.65
N VAL A 4 7.56 -34.50 -34.40
CA VAL A 4 7.01 -35.20 -33.22
C VAL A 4 6.50 -34.15 -32.24
N LEU A 5 5.17 -33.99 -32.23
CA LEU A 5 4.42 -33.36 -31.14
C LEU A 5 4.26 -34.42 -30.04
N ALA A 6 4.89 -34.24 -28.89
CA ALA A 6 4.58 -35.02 -27.70
C ALA A 6 3.46 -34.30 -26.92
N ALA A 7 2.20 -34.65 -27.18
CA ALA A 7 1.11 -34.30 -26.30
C ALA A 7 1.24 -35.16 -25.03
N SER A 8 1.81 -34.60 -23.98
CA SER A 8 1.78 -35.22 -22.65
C SER A 8 0.35 -35.14 -22.14
N GLY A 9 -0.37 -36.25 -22.20
CA GLY A 9 -1.74 -36.35 -21.73
C GLY A 9 -1.84 -35.99 -20.25
N CYS A 10 -2.79 -35.11 -19.92
CA CYS A 10 -3.24 -34.91 -18.55
C CYS A 10 -3.81 -36.24 -18.03
N THR A 11 -3.00 -36.98 -17.29
CA THR A 11 -3.54 -37.97 -16.37
C THR A 11 -4.12 -37.20 -15.20
N SER A 12 -5.45 -37.17 -15.09
CA SER A 12 -6.12 -36.79 -13.85
C SER A 12 -5.79 -37.84 -12.81
N ARG A 13 -4.64 -37.69 -12.15
CA ARG A 13 -4.42 -38.34 -10.87
C ARG A 13 -5.47 -37.74 -9.94
N ALA A 14 -6.51 -38.51 -9.64
CA ALA A 14 -7.40 -38.21 -8.54
C ALA A 14 -6.49 -38.01 -7.31
N LEU A 15 -6.39 -36.76 -6.88
CA LEU A 15 -5.79 -36.46 -5.59
C LEU A 15 -6.62 -37.26 -4.57
N PRO A 16 -5.98 -37.93 -3.60
CA PRO A 16 -6.72 -38.58 -2.53
C PRO A 16 -7.70 -37.55 -1.99
N ASP A 17 -8.97 -37.95 -1.86
CA ASP A 17 -10.10 -37.13 -1.43
C ASP A 17 -9.65 -36.28 -0.23
N SER A 18 -9.18 -35.06 -0.54
CA SER A 18 -8.65 -34.18 0.46
C SER A 18 -9.90 -33.74 1.16
N LYS A 19 -10.18 -34.34 2.33
CA LYS A 19 -11.31 -34.01 3.20
C LYS A 19 -11.71 -32.60 2.87
N GLU A 20 -12.85 -32.41 2.20
CA GLU A 20 -13.34 -31.08 1.85
C GLU A 20 -13.30 -30.31 3.16
N ASN A 21 -12.27 -29.46 3.26
CA ASN A 21 -11.83 -28.98 4.56
C ASN A 21 -12.84 -27.91 4.86
N GLU A 22 -13.85 -28.24 5.68
CA GLU A 22 -14.76 -27.26 6.27
C GLU A 22 -13.90 -26.06 6.63
N MET A 23 -14.10 -24.96 5.90
CA MET A 23 -13.13 -23.88 5.95
C MET A 23 -13.23 -23.28 7.34
N ASP A 24 -12.21 -23.56 8.16
CA ASP A 24 -12.18 -23.21 9.57
C ASP A 24 -12.49 -21.73 9.71
N GLY A 25 -13.68 -21.42 10.25
CA GLY A 25 -14.15 -20.04 10.38
C GLY A 25 -13.15 -19.17 11.14
N SER A 26 -12.39 -19.75 12.07
CA SER A 26 -11.34 -19.04 12.81
C SER A 26 -10.13 -18.71 11.94
N LEU A 27 -9.81 -19.55 10.96
CA LEU A 27 -8.74 -19.29 9.99
C LEU A 27 -9.16 -18.22 8.98
N ILE A 28 -10.41 -18.25 8.52
CA ILE A 28 -10.98 -17.19 7.66
C ILE A 28 -10.93 -15.84 8.38
N GLU A 29 -11.36 -15.79 9.64
CA GLU A 29 -11.34 -14.57 10.44
C GLU A 29 -9.92 -14.02 10.59
N LYS A 30 -8.95 -14.85 10.94
CA LYS A 30 -7.54 -14.45 11.05
C LYS A 30 -6.98 -13.95 9.72
N ALA A 31 -7.27 -14.64 8.62
CA ALA A 31 -6.84 -14.23 7.29
C ALA A 31 -7.45 -12.88 6.89
N PHE A 32 -8.73 -12.66 7.20
CA PHE A 32 -9.41 -11.39 6.97
C PHE A 32 -8.75 -10.26 7.77
N LEU A 33 -8.56 -10.44 9.08
CA LEU A 33 -7.95 -9.43 9.94
C LEU A 33 -6.51 -9.09 9.52
N TYR A 34 -5.72 -10.11 9.14
CA TYR A 34 -4.38 -9.92 8.60
C TYR A 34 -4.37 -9.13 7.29
N GLY A 35 -5.28 -9.46 6.37
CA GLY A 35 -5.39 -8.81 5.05
C GLY A 35 -6.04 -7.42 5.09
N TYR A 36 -6.73 -7.05 6.16
CA TYR A 36 -7.53 -5.82 6.24
C TYR A 36 -6.70 -4.55 6.03
N GLY A 37 -5.56 -4.43 6.72
CA GLY A 37 -4.65 -3.29 6.62
C GLY A 37 -4.17 -3.02 5.18
N PRO A 38 -3.45 -3.96 4.54
CA PRO A 38 -2.99 -3.79 3.17
C PRO A 38 -4.13 -3.66 2.15
N TYR A 39 -5.29 -4.26 2.41
CA TYR A 39 -6.47 -4.06 1.57
C TYR A 39 -6.98 -2.61 1.62
N GLU A 40 -7.21 -2.04 2.81
CA GLU A 40 -7.68 -0.66 2.94
C GLU A 40 -6.63 0.36 2.47
N PHE A 41 -5.33 0.08 2.67
CA PHE A 41 -4.25 0.85 2.07
C PHE A 41 -4.35 0.86 0.54
N SER A 42 -4.45 -0.32 -0.07
CA SER A 42 -4.53 -0.48 -1.53
C SER A 42 -5.77 0.18 -2.12
N LYS A 43 -6.91 0.05 -1.44
CA LYS A 43 -8.16 0.73 -1.80
C LYS A 43 -8.04 2.25 -1.73
N THR A 44 -7.42 2.78 -0.69
CA THR A 44 -7.16 4.23 -0.53
C THR A 44 -6.21 4.74 -1.61
N ALA A 45 -5.11 4.02 -1.86
CA ALA A 45 -4.13 4.34 -2.90
C ALA A 45 -4.79 4.30 -4.29
N GLY A 46 -5.47 3.22 -4.63
CA GLY A 46 -6.17 3.06 -5.92
C GLY A 46 -7.21 4.16 -6.14
N ALA A 47 -7.98 4.52 -5.12
CA ALA A 47 -8.95 5.62 -5.22
C ALA A 47 -8.29 6.99 -5.40
N ALA A 48 -7.08 7.21 -4.89
CA ALA A 48 -6.32 8.44 -5.12
C ALA A 48 -5.74 8.47 -6.54
N LEU A 49 -5.18 7.36 -7.02
CA LEU A 49 -4.65 7.23 -8.38
C LEU A 49 -5.75 7.41 -9.44
N ALA A 50 -6.93 6.82 -9.21
CA ALA A 50 -8.10 7.00 -10.07
C ALA A 50 -8.60 8.46 -10.13
N ARG A 51 -8.25 9.29 -9.14
CA ARG A 51 -8.53 10.75 -9.13
C ARG A 51 -7.39 11.58 -9.74
N GLY A 52 -6.45 10.94 -10.43
CA GLY A 52 -5.36 11.61 -11.13
C GLY A 52 -4.10 11.86 -10.31
N ARG A 53 -3.97 11.28 -9.10
CA ARG A 53 -2.66 11.26 -8.43
C ARG A 53 -1.71 10.35 -9.21
N ALA A 54 -0.46 10.78 -9.36
CA ALA A 54 0.60 9.93 -9.90
C ALA A 54 1.33 9.19 -8.76
N GLN A 55 1.74 7.95 -9.02
CA GLN A 55 2.72 7.27 -8.17
C GLN A 55 4.08 7.98 -8.29
N ASN A 56 4.93 7.81 -7.29
CA ASN A 56 6.29 8.35 -7.28
C ASN A 56 6.37 9.88 -7.46
N THR A 57 5.26 10.57 -7.22
CA THR A 57 5.13 12.03 -7.32
C THR A 57 4.47 12.59 -6.06
N LEU A 58 5.05 13.64 -5.49
CA LEU A 58 4.46 14.32 -4.34
C LEU A 58 3.20 15.09 -4.75
N GLY A 59 2.10 14.83 -4.05
CA GLY A 59 0.92 15.69 -4.05
C GLY A 59 0.96 16.64 -2.85
N HIS A 60 0.84 17.94 -3.11
CA HIS A 60 0.96 18.98 -2.09
C HIS A 60 -0.42 19.51 -1.66
N ARG A 61 -0.64 19.60 -0.34
CA ARG A 61 -1.72 20.37 0.26
C ARG A 61 -1.12 21.65 0.82
N THR A 62 -1.26 22.74 0.08
CA THR A 62 -0.65 24.05 0.39
C THR A 62 -1.55 24.96 1.24
N ALA A 63 -2.76 24.50 1.58
CA ALA A 63 -3.68 25.19 2.47
C ALA A 63 -3.82 24.42 3.79
N MET A 64 -3.90 25.15 4.90
CA MET A 64 -4.16 24.58 6.22
C MET A 64 -5.53 23.89 6.25
N SER A 65 -5.63 22.83 7.05
CA SER A 65 -6.91 22.16 7.26
C SER A 65 -7.83 23.04 8.12
N GLY A 66 -9.09 23.15 7.73
CA GLY A 66 -10.13 23.84 8.47
C GLY A 66 -11.28 22.92 8.89
N PRO A 67 -12.28 23.44 9.62
CA PRO A 67 -13.40 22.66 10.17
C PRO A 67 -14.28 21.97 9.13
N LYS A 68 -14.15 22.32 7.84
CA LYS A 68 -14.88 21.72 6.72
C LYS A 68 -14.10 20.59 6.04
N ASN A 69 -12.82 20.40 6.35
CA ASN A 69 -12.02 19.34 5.75
C ASN A 69 -12.47 17.97 6.27
N ARG A 70 -12.75 17.05 5.34
CA ARG A 70 -13.20 15.68 5.62
C ARG A 70 -12.37 14.61 4.90
N SER A 71 -11.26 15.03 4.28
CA SER A 71 -10.40 14.12 3.51
C SER A 71 -9.57 13.18 4.38
N VAL A 72 -9.42 13.49 5.68
CA VAL A 72 -8.80 12.66 6.70
C VAL A 72 -9.55 12.92 8.01
N THR A 73 -9.67 11.92 8.88
CA THR A 73 -10.28 12.09 10.19
C THR A 73 -9.36 12.96 11.07
N ALA A 74 -9.87 14.08 11.57
CA ALA A 74 -9.15 15.04 12.43
C ALA A 74 -7.77 15.47 11.88
N PRO A 75 -7.73 16.23 10.78
CA PRO A 75 -6.46 16.66 10.20
C PRO A 75 -5.74 17.67 11.10
N ASN A 76 -4.41 17.60 11.13
CA ASN A 76 -3.57 18.57 11.83
C ASN A 76 -3.73 19.97 11.20
N ILE A 77 -3.89 20.99 12.05
CA ILE A 77 -4.01 22.40 11.66
C ILE A 77 -2.70 23.19 11.81
N ASP A 78 -1.62 22.53 12.24
CA ASP A 78 -0.32 23.16 12.50
C ASP A 78 0.67 22.96 11.35
N THR A 79 0.41 21.99 10.45
CA THR A 79 1.36 21.61 9.39
C THR A 79 0.69 21.49 8.02
N LEU A 80 1.43 21.90 6.99
CA LEU A 80 1.13 21.54 5.60
C LEU A 80 1.59 20.12 5.31
N TYR A 81 0.91 19.45 4.38
CA TYR A 81 1.20 18.05 4.04
C TYR A 81 1.59 17.90 2.57
N SER A 82 2.62 17.11 2.34
CA SER A 82 2.91 16.52 1.05
C SER A 82 2.90 15.00 1.20
N SER A 83 2.34 14.28 0.24
CA SER A 83 2.31 12.81 0.29
C SER A 83 2.42 12.19 -1.10
N ALA A 84 3.04 11.03 -1.19
CA ALA A 84 3.14 10.21 -2.40
C ALA A 84 2.82 8.76 -2.07
N PHE A 85 2.32 8.01 -3.04
CA PHE A 85 2.36 6.55 -3.02
C PHE A 85 3.60 6.12 -3.79
N LEU A 86 4.49 5.36 -3.14
CA LEU A 86 5.74 4.89 -3.74
C LEU A 86 5.53 3.51 -4.36
N GLU A 87 6.00 3.35 -5.59
CA GLU A 87 6.04 2.11 -6.36
C GLU A 87 7.52 1.74 -6.51
N LEU A 88 7.92 0.64 -5.86
CA LEU A 88 9.32 0.22 -5.72
C LEU A 88 9.64 -1.04 -6.51
N SER A 89 8.74 -1.54 -7.37
CA SER A 89 8.99 -2.73 -8.20
C SER A 89 10.16 -2.53 -9.17
N GLY A 90 10.42 -1.28 -9.59
CA GLY A 90 11.56 -0.91 -10.42
C GLY A 90 12.88 -0.71 -9.67
N GLY A 91 12.89 -0.82 -8.34
CA GLY A 91 14.08 -0.63 -7.50
C GLY A 91 13.91 0.45 -6.41
N PRO A 92 15.01 0.76 -5.69
CA PRO A 92 14.99 1.74 -4.62
C PRO A 92 14.77 3.17 -5.15
N MET A 93 14.18 4.02 -4.31
CA MET A 93 13.99 5.44 -4.59
C MET A 93 14.73 6.30 -3.57
N GLU A 94 15.35 7.38 -4.05
CA GLU A 94 15.93 8.41 -3.20
C GLU A 94 14.87 9.44 -2.81
N VAL A 95 14.84 9.83 -1.54
CA VAL A 95 13.95 10.87 -1.03
C VAL A 95 14.79 11.99 -0.43
N LEU A 96 14.77 13.13 -1.09
CA LEU A 96 15.50 14.33 -0.67
C LEU A 96 14.60 15.21 0.19
N THR A 97 15.09 15.61 1.36
CA THR A 97 14.41 16.53 2.26
C THR A 97 15.13 17.88 2.28
N PRO A 98 14.41 19.01 2.31
CA PRO A 98 15.05 20.31 2.41
C PRO A 98 15.77 20.46 3.76
N GLU A 99 16.92 21.15 3.76
CA GLU A 99 17.53 21.61 5.00
C GLU A 99 16.69 22.78 5.55
N ALA A 100 15.86 22.48 6.55
CA ALA A 100 15.02 23.47 7.23
C ALA A 100 15.17 23.36 8.75
N PRO A 101 16.34 23.67 9.32
CA PRO A 101 16.61 23.47 10.75
C PRO A 101 15.74 24.34 11.66
N ASP A 102 15.34 25.54 11.19
CA ASP A 102 14.56 26.50 11.96
C ASP A 102 13.04 26.25 11.90
N ARG A 103 12.60 25.19 11.20
CA ARG A 103 11.17 24.88 11.04
C ARG A 103 10.90 23.39 11.24
N TYR A 104 9.85 23.10 12.00
CA TYR A 104 9.39 21.74 12.17
C TYR A 104 9.01 21.11 10.84
N HIS A 105 9.60 19.96 10.53
CA HIS A 105 9.17 19.08 9.45
C HIS A 105 9.50 17.62 9.79
N CYS A 106 8.65 16.71 9.29
CA CYS A 106 8.88 15.28 9.37
C CYS A 106 8.42 14.60 8.08
N VAL A 107 9.23 13.70 7.55
CA VAL A 107 8.90 12.80 6.44
C VAL A 107 8.81 11.40 7.01
N THR A 108 7.59 10.88 7.10
CA THR A 108 7.30 9.55 7.66
C THR A 108 7.13 8.54 6.54
N PHE A 109 7.85 7.41 6.63
CA PHE A 109 7.70 6.28 5.72
C PHE A 109 6.83 5.22 6.34
N MET A 110 5.81 4.80 5.59
CA MET A 110 4.79 3.87 6.03
C MET A 110 4.68 2.69 5.06
N ASN A 111 4.63 1.47 5.58
CA ASN A 111 4.42 0.27 4.76
C ASN A 111 2.92 0.06 4.44
N THR A 112 2.60 -0.99 3.67
CA THR A 112 1.20 -1.31 3.30
C THR A 112 0.34 -1.74 4.50
N PHE A 113 0.96 -2.19 5.59
CA PHE A 113 0.29 -2.50 6.86
C PHE A 113 0.07 -1.27 7.74
N THR A 114 0.40 -0.08 7.26
CA THR A 114 0.29 1.21 7.96
C THR A 114 1.30 1.42 9.11
N ASP A 115 2.34 0.59 9.18
CA ASP A 115 3.43 0.79 10.14
C ASP A 115 4.41 1.85 9.66
N ASN A 116 4.77 2.78 10.55
CA ASN A 116 5.86 3.72 10.30
C ASN A 116 7.20 3.02 10.57
N PHE A 117 8.05 2.91 9.54
CA PHE A 117 9.35 2.24 9.64
C PHE A 117 10.55 3.19 9.55
N GLY A 118 10.31 4.47 9.24
CA GLY A 118 11.36 5.48 9.19
C GLY A 118 10.79 6.89 9.25
N ILE A 119 11.55 7.80 9.86
CA ILE A 119 11.21 9.21 9.98
C ILE A 119 12.48 10.03 9.69
N LEU A 120 12.35 11.05 8.85
CA LEU A 120 13.39 12.04 8.59
C LEU A 120 12.88 13.44 8.98
N GLY A 121 13.79 14.32 9.39
CA GLY A 121 13.49 15.73 9.61
C GLY A 121 14.02 16.21 10.96
N THR A 122 13.35 17.21 11.54
CA THR A 122 13.78 17.81 12.81
C THR A 122 13.43 16.98 14.05
N ARG A 123 12.84 15.79 13.87
CA ARG A 123 12.41 14.89 14.95
C ARG A 123 12.51 13.43 14.53
#